data_AF-A0A0G4NGX7-F1
#
_entry.id   AF-A0A0G4NGX7-F1
#
_cell.length_a   1.000
_cell.length_b   1.000
_cell.length_c   1.000
_cell.angle_alpha   90.00
_cell.angle_beta   90.00
_cell.angle_gamma   90.00
#
_symmetry.space_group_name_H-M   'P 1'
#
loop_
_entity.id
_entity.type
_entity.pdbx_description
1 polymer ?
#
loop_
_entity_poly.entity_id
_entity_poly.type
_entity_poly.pdbx_seq_one_letter_code
_entity_poly.pdbx_strand_id
1 'polypeptide(L)'
;MESARGPPKVKNKAAAPIQISAEQLLREAVDRQEVALQAPTQRFSDLEELHEHQGRKRREFEDYPTSDLGIFESEDANRLPTPMVALSL
;
A
#
# COMPACT_ATOMS: atom_id res chain seq x y z
N MET A 1 -14.19 35.44 -18.98
CA MET A 1 -12.83 36.04 -18.95
C MET A 1 -11.95 35.22 -19.89
N GLU A 2 -11.70 35.73 -21.09
CA GLU A 2 -10.73 35.12 -22.03
C GLU A 2 -9.31 35.40 -21.53
N SER A 3 -8.67 34.38 -20.96
CA SER A 3 -7.27 34.47 -20.54
C SER A 3 -6.34 34.13 -21.71
N ALA A 4 -5.77 35.20 -22.29
CA ALA A 4 -4.50 35.28 -23.00
C ALA A 4 -4.27 34.41 -24.26
N ARG A 5 -4.63 34.94 -25.44
CA ARG A 5 -4.10 34.53 -26.76
C ARG A 5 -2.81 35.30 -27.09
N GLY A 6 -1.81 35.24 -26.21
CA GLY A 6 -0.46 35.74 -26.49
C GLY A 6 0.47 34.59 -26.91
N PRO A 7 1.50 34.83 -27.74
CA PRO A 7 2.51 33.82 -28.00
C PRO A 7 3.09 33.29 -26.68
N PRO A 8 3.37 31.97 -26.58
CA PRO A 8 3.80 31.37 -25.32
C PRO A 8 5.05 32.06 -24.81
N LYS A 9 5.01 32.54 -23.56
CA LYS A 9 6.18 33.13 -22.90
C LYS A 9 7.31 32.10 -22.91
N VAL A 10 8.38 32.39 -23.64
CA VAL A 10 9.56 31.54 -23.72
C VAL A 10 10.23 31.50 -22.34
N LYS A 11 10.32 30.32 -21.74
CA LYS A 11 11.07 30.07 -20.50
C LYS A 11 12.55 29.85 -20.83
N ASN A 12 13.42 30.09 -19.84
CA ASN A 12 14.86 29.84 -19.98
C ASN A 12 15.12 28.35 -20.36
N LYS A 13 16.01 28.12 -21.32
CA LYS A 13 16.39 26.79 -21.84
C LYS A 13 17.81 26.37 -21.46
N ALA A 14 18.52 27.16 -20.65
CA ALA A 14 19.83 26.78 -20.13
C ALA A 14 19.71 25.51 -19.26
N ALA A 15 20.80 24.73 -19.21
CA ALA A 15 20.86 23.57 -18.34
C ALA A 15 20.69 24.00 -16.87
N ALA A 16 19.90 23.25 -16.12
CA ALA A 16 19.79 23.46 -14.68
C ALA A 16 21.14 23.15 -14.00
N PRO A 17 21.58 23.96 -13.02
CA PRO A 17 22.80 23.68 -12.25
C PRO A 17 22.75 22.33 -11.51
N ILE A 18 21.54 21.90 -11.11
CA ILE A 18 21.27 20.62 -10.47
C ILE A 18 20.31 19.85 -11.39
N GLN A 19 20.71 18.64 -11.76
CA GLN A 19 19.89 17.73 -12.54
C GLN A 19 19.09 16.82 -11.60
N ILE A 20 17.82 16.58 -11.91
CA ILE A 20 16.98 15.66 -11.14
C ILE A 20 17.39 14.24 -11.52
N SER A 21 17.76 13.41 -10.53
CA SER A 21 18.12 12.01 -10.72
C SER A 21 16.93 11.08 -10.45
N ALA A 22 17.01 9.84 -10.94
CA ALA A 22 16.02 8.81 -10.63
C ALA A 22 15.96 8.51 -9.12
N GLU A 23 17.11 8.42 -8.46
CA GLU A 23 17.20 8.20 -7.01
C GLU A 23 16.46 9.30 -6.22
N GLN A 24 16.62 10.57 -6.62
CA GLN A 24 15.96 11.67 -5.95
C GLN A 24 14.43 11.56 -6.05
N LEU A 25 13.91 11.19 -7.23
CA LEU A 25 12.48 10.98 -7.42
C LEU A 25 11.96 9.82 -6.56
N LEU A 26 12.68 8.70 -6.52
CA LEU A 26 12.28 7.53 -5.74
C LEU A 26 12.28 7.83 -4.24
N ARG A 27 13.31 8.50 -3.74
CA ARG A 27 13.39 8.90 -2.34
C ARG A 27 12.27 9.86 -1.96
N GLU A 28 12.03 10.90 -2.78
CA GLU A 28 10.93 11.83 -2.53
C GLU A 28 9.56 11.17 -2.62
N ALA A 29 9.39 10.14 -3.46
CA ALA A 29 8.16 9.38 -3.56
C ALA A 29 7.89 8.56 -2.28
N VAL A 30 8.91 7.89 -1.75
CA VAL A 30 8.82 7.14 -0.49
C VAL A 30 8.57 8.09 0.70
N ASP A 31 9.32 9.18 0.78
CA ASP A 31 9.22 10.15 1.88
C ASP A 31 7.85 10.88 1.89
N ARG A 32 7.23 11.06 0.72
CA ARG A 32 5.90 11.70 0.57
C ARG A 32 4.75 10.71 0.49
N GLN A 33 5.01 9.41 0.59
CA GLN A 33 3.97 8.41 0.52
C GLN A 33 3.00 8.60 1.70
N GLU A 34 1.71 8.71 1.38
CA GLU A 34 0.68 8.80 2.42
C GLU A 34 0.66 7.51 3.25
N VAL A 35 0.59 7.66 4.57
CA VAL A 35 0.49 6.51 5.47
C VAL A 35 -0.83 5.80 5.18
N ALA A 36 -0.75 4.49 4.92
CA ALA A 36 -1.93 3.66 4.74
C ALA A 36 -2.83 3.76 5.99
N LEU A 37 -4.14 3.91 5.75
CA LEU A 37 -5.12 3.94 6.83
C LEU A 37 -5.03 2.62 7.62
N GLN A 38 -4.72 2.74 8.90
CA GLN A 38 -4.74 1.61 9.82
C GLN A 38 -6.18 1.14 9.97
N ALA A 39 -6.40 -0.16 9.79
CA ALA A 39 -7.72 -0.76 10.00
C ALA A 39 -8.15 -0.54 11.46
N PRO A 40 -9.44 -0.25 11.71
CA PRO A 40 -9.94 -0.07 13.07
C PRO A 40 -9.80 -1.37 13.87
N THR A 41 -9.54 -1.25 15.17
CA THR A 41 -9.56 -2.40 16.06
C THR A 41 -10.98 -2.94 16.20
N GLN A 42 -11.24 -4.12 15.64
CA GLN A 42 -12.50 -4.84 15.84
C GLN A 42 -12.56 -5.42 17.26
N ARG A 43 -13.67 -5.18 17.96
CA ARG A 43 -13.98 -5.82 19.25
C ARG A 43 -15.15 -6.78 19.04
N PHE A 44 -15.10 -7.93 19.70
CA PHE A 44 -16.16 -8.94 19.66
C PHE A 44 -16.95 -8.89 20.97
N SER A 45 -18.26 -8.92 20.85
CA SER A 45 -19.18 -8.85 21.98
C SER A 45 -19.53 -10.23 22.54
N ASP A 46 -19.52 -11.26 21.69
CA ASP A 46 -19.82 -12.65 22.06
C ASP A 46 -19.01 -13.68 21.23
N LEU A 47 -19.21 -14.97 21.53
CA LEU A 47 -18.52 -16.08 20.86
C LEU A 47 -19.06 -16.37 19.45
N GLU A 48 -20.32 -16.04 19.19
CA GLU A 48 -20.96 -16.26 17.88
C GLU A 48 -20.36 -15.32 16.84
N GLU A 49 -20.23 -14.03 17.18
CA GLU A 49 -19.60 -12.99 16.38
C GLU A 49 -18.13 -13.33 16.08
N LEU A 50 -17.42 -13.86 17.09
CA LEU A 50 -16.03 -14.30 16.92
C LEU A 50 -15.91 -15.42 15.89
N HIS A 51 -16.78 -16.43 15.95
CA HIS A 51 -16.76 -17.55 15.02
C HIS A 51 -17.12 -17.13 13.59
N GLU A 52 -18.08 -16.22 13.41
CA GLU A 52 -18.40 -15.66 12.09
C GLU A 52 -17.19 -14.90 11.51
N HIS A 53 -16.54 -14.07 12.33
CA HIS A 53 -15.34 -13.34 11.91
C HIS A 53 -14.20 -14.28 11.51
N GLN A 54 -13.92 -15.30 12.32
CA GLN A 54 -12.89 -16.30 12.02
C GLN A 54 -13.22 -17.09 10.75
N GLY A 55 -14.48 -17.47 10.54
CA GLY A 55 -14.93 -18.16 9.34
C GLY A 55 -14.74 -17.33 8.06
N ARG A 56 -15.09 -16.04 8.11
CA ARG A 56 -14.85 -15.10 6.99
C ARG A 56 -13.36 -14.95 6.69
N LYS A 57 -12.53 -14.73 7.71
CA LYS A 57 -11.08 -14.59 7.55
C LYS A 57 -10.44 -15.87 6.99
N ARG A 58 -10.84 -17.05 7.46
CA ARG A 58 -10.35 -18.33 6.91
C ARG A 58 -10.62 -18.42 5.42
N ARG A 59 -11.86 -18.13 5.00
CA ARG A 59 -12.23 -18.17 3.58
C ARG A 59 -11.42 -17.17 2.75
N GLU A 60 -11.18 -15.96 3.25
CA GLU A 60 -10.32 -14.96 2.58
C GLU A 60 -8.90 -15.48 2.34
N PHE A 61 -8.33 -16.24 3.28
CA PHE A 61 -7.01 -16.84 3.12
C PHE A 61 -7.01 -18.07 2.21
N GLU A 62 -8.06 -18.91 2.28
CA GLU A 62 -8.18 -20.13 1.48
C GLU A 62 -8.55 -19.85 0.01
N ASP A 63 -9.37 -18.81 -0.23
CA ASP A 63 -9.74 -18.34 -1.57
C ASP A 63 -8.62 -17.47 -2.20
N TYR A 64 -7.55 -17.15 -1.47
CA TYR A 64 -6.41 -16.42 -2.01
C TYR A 64 -5.69 -17.30 -3.04
N PRO A 65 -5.70 -16.91 -4.33
CA PRO A 65 -5.20 -17.78 -5.38
C PRO A 65 -3.68 -17.92 -5.25
N THR A 66 -3.22 -19.18 -5.19
CA THR A 66 -1.81 -19.60 -5.24
C THR A 66 -1.03 -18.99 -6.43
N SER A 67 -1.71 -18.44 -7.45
CA SER A 67 -1.10 -17.74 -8.58
C SER A 67 -0.36 -16.45 -8.19
N ASP A 68 -0.63 -15.87 -7.02
CA ASP A 68 0.07 -14.67 -6.53
C ASP A 68 1.35 -15.00 -5.73
N LEU A 69 1.70 -16.28 -5.55
CA LEU A 69 2.98 -16.71 -4.93
C LEU A 69 4.22 -16.42 -5.79
N GLY A 70 4.06 -15.73 -6.92
CA GLY A 70 5.15 -15.34 -7.82
C GLY A 70 5.81 -14.00 -7.50
N ILE A 71 5.25 -13.17 -6.61
CA ILE A 71 5.74 -11.81 -6.36
C ILE A 71 5.56 -11.44 -4.88
N PHE A 72 6.29 -12.09 -3.98
CA PHE A 72 6.55 -11.51 -2.66
C PHE A 72 7.78 -10.62 -2.78
N GLU A 73 7.59 -9.38 -3.24
CA GLU A 73 8.59 -8.34 -3.00
C GLU A 73 8.63 -8.05 -1.48
N SER A 74 9.85 -7.98 -0.97
CA SER A 74 10.20 -8.02 0.44
C SER A 74 9.92 -6.71 1.20
N GLU A 75 8.76 -6.10 1.00
CA GLU A 75 8.33 -4.91 1.76
C GLU A 75 7.34 -5.25 2.90
N ASP A 76 6.72 -6.43 2.87
CA ASP A 76 5.76 -6.90 3.89
C ASP A 76 6.40 -7.78 4.99
N ALA A 77 7.64 -7.49 5.42
CA ALA A 77 8.32 -8.27 6.46
C ALA A 77 7.62 -8.26 7.84
N ASN A 78 6.63 -7.38 8.04
CA ASN A 78 5.79 -7.34 9.25
C ASN A 78 4.37 -7.90 9.06
N ARG A 79 4.03 -8.42 7.87
CA ARG A 79 2.76 -9.09 7.60
C ARG A 79 3.01 -10.55 7.28
N LEU A 80 3.71 -11.26 8.19
CA LEU A 80 3.59 -12.71 8.19
C LEU A 80 2.11 -13.03 8.44
N PRO A 81 1.41 -13.74 7.53
CA PRO A 81 0.16 -14.37 7.91
C PRO A 81 0.54 -15.34 9.03
N THR A 82 0.24 -14.98 10.27
CA THR A 82 0.47 -15.87 11.41
C THR A 82 -0.24 -17.17 11.08
N PRO A 83 0.48 -18.29 10.90
CA PRO A 83 -0.20 -19.55 10.72
C PRO A 83 -0.95 -19.81 12.02
N MET A 84 -2.27 -19.95 11.94
CA MET A 84 -3.07 -20.57 12.97
C MET A 84 -2.64 -22.04 13.07
N VAL A 85 -1.45 -22.29 13.61
CA VAL A 85 -1.05 -23.61 14.04
C VAL A 85 -1.83 -23.86 15.33
N ALA A 86 -2.78 -24.77 15.20
CA ALA A 86 -3.68 -25.28 16.22
C ALA A 86 -3.05 -25.36 17.61
N LEU A 87 -3.57 -24.59 18.56
CA LEU A 87 -3.51 -24.92 19.98
C LEU A 87 -4.62 -25.95 20.24
N SER A 88 -4.38 -27.20 19.86
CA SER A 88 -5.11 -28.34 20.38
C SER A 88 -4.45 -28.79 21.68
N LEU A 89 -5.10 -28.52 22.83
CA LEU A 89 -5.00 -29.35 24.02
C LEU A 89 -6.21 -30.27 24.08
#